data_AF-A0A0K1JNE0-F1
#
_entry.id   AF-A0A0K1JNE0-F1
#
_cell.length_a   1.000
_cell.length_b   1.000
_cell.length_c   1.000
_cell.angle_alpha   90.00
_cell.angle_beta   90.00
_cell.angle_gamma   90.00
#
_symmetry.space_group_name_H-M   'P 1'
#
loop_
_entity.id
_entity.type
_entity.pdbx_description
1 polymer ?
#
loop_
_entity_poly.entity_id
_entity_poly.type
_entity_poly.pdbx_seq_one_letter_code
_entity_poly.pdbx_strand_id
1 'polypeptide(L)'
;MDIRELTAQVEQISQTYASRFDITRDDNWQILKLHEEVGELTQAHLMRQGQARQKGLTPEAIDAAFREEVADVLSQVLLLAHHHRIDVEQAIADKWLIWKDVSPRPEDVLPHEA
;
A
#
# COMPACT_ATOMS: atom_id res chain seq x y z
N MET A 1 8.04 -14.96 6.29
CA MET A 1 7.73 -13.77 7.09
C MET A 1 6.23 -13.64 7.10
N ASP A 2 5.66 -13.60 8.30
CA ASP A 2 4.23 -13.32 8.50
C ASP A 2 4.00 -11.79 8.56
N ILE A 3 2.77 -11.33 8.33
CA ILE A 3 2.40 -9.91 8.29
C ILE A 3 2.71 -9.19 9.60
N ARG A 4 2.62 -9.88 10.74
CA ARG A 4 2.97 -9.33 12.07
C ARG A 4 4.47 -9.08 12.19
N GLU A 5 5.27 -10.03 11.73
CA GLU A 5 6.73 -9.91 11.70
C GLU A 5 7.18 -8.80 10.75
N LEU A 6 6.56 -8.72 9.55
CA LEU A 6 6.79 -7.64 8.60
C LEU A 6 6.45 -6.27 9.20
N THR A 7 5.27 -6.16 9.83
CA THR A 7 4.82 -4.91 10.48
C THR A 7 5.81 -4.45 11.54
N ALA A 8 6.32 -5.36 12.37
CA ALA A 8 7.30 -5.04 13.41
C ALA A 8 8.63 -4.52 12.84
N GLN A 9 9.13 -5.14 11.76
CA GLN A 9 10.36 -4.70 11.10
C GLN A 9 10.21 -3.31 10.45
N VAL A 10 9.10 -3.09 9.75
CA VAL A 10 8.79 -1.79 9.12
C VAL A 10 8.60 -0.71 10.20
N GLU A 11 7.90 -1.01 11.29
CA GLU A 11 7.72 -0.07 12.41
C GLU A 11 9.04 0.33 13.05
N GLN A 12 9.98 -0.60 13.22
CA GLN A 12 11.32 -0.29 13.73
C GLN A 12 12.07 0.69 12.80
N ILE A 13 11.97 0.50 11.48
CA ILE A 13 12.59 1.38 10.49
C ILE A 13 11.92 2.77 10.53
N SER A 14 10.58 2.81 10.54
CA SER A 14 9.79 4.04 10.61
C SER A 14 10.07 4.83 11.89
N GLN A 15 10.21 4.18 13.05
CA GLN A 15 10.62 4.80 14.32
C GLN A 15 12.01 5.42 14.23
N THR A 16 12.96 4.72 13.60
CA THR A 16 14.33 5.21 13.42
C THR A 16 14.35 6.46 12.55
N TYR A 17 13.58 6.45 11.45
CA TYR A 17 13.40 7.60 10.58
C TYR A 17 12.79 8.78 11.34
N ALA A 18 11.69 8.56 12.07
CA ALA A 18 11.03 9.62 12.81
C ALA A 18 11.92 10.25 13.89
N SER A 19 12.69 9.42 14.61
CA SER A 19 13.65 9.88 15.61
C SER A 19 14.78 10.70 14.99
N ARG A 20 15.25 10.30 13.80
CA ARG A 20 16.32 11.00 13.09
C ARG A 20 15.91 12.38 12.60
N PHE A 21 14.64 12.55 12.23
CA PHE A 21 14.13 13.78 11.62
C PHE A 21 13.20 14.59 12.53
N ASP A 22 13.12 14.24 13.82
CA ASP A 22 12.27 14.90 14.83
C ASP A 22 10.79 14.97 14.41
N ILE A 23 10.28 13.86 13.87
CA ILE A 23 8.92 13.75 13.36
C ILE A 23 8.02 13.14 14.43
N THR A 24 6.92 13.83 14.73
CA THR A 24 5.83 13.27 15.53
C THR A 24 4.90 12.47 14.61
N ARG A 25 4.86 11.14 14.80
CA ARG A 25 4.01 10.22 14.04
C ARG A 25 2.61 10.09 14.66
N ASP A 26 1.89 11.21 14.75
CA ASP A 26 0.51 11.24 15.25
C ASP A 26 -0.50 10.70 14.21
N ASP A 27 -1.79 10.71 14.57
CA ASP A 27 -2.88 10.22 13.70
C ASP A 27 -2.88 10.92 12.33
N ASN A 28 -2.62 12.23 12.30
CA ASN A 28 -2.57 13.00 11.07
C ASN A 28 -1.34 12.64 10.23
N TRP A 29 -0.20 12.44 10.87
CA TRP A 29 1.02 12.03 10.18
C TRP A 29 0.84 10.69 9.47
N GLN A 30 0.22 9.70 10.13
CA GLN A 30 0.05 8.36 9.54
C GLN A 30 -0.79 8.40 8.27
N ILE A 31 -1.90 9.15 8.27
CA ILE A 31 -2.78 9.26 7.10
C ILE A 31 -2.17 10.15 6.00
N LEU A 32 -1.46 11.23 6.36
CA LEU A 32 -0.80 12.09 5.39
C LEU A 32 0.39 11.40 4.74
N LYS A 33 1.18 10.62 5.49
CA LYS A 33 2.28 9.85 4.93
C LYS A 33 1.75 8.75 4.00
N LEU A 34 0.63 8.08 4.35
CA LEU A 34 -0.04 7.17 3.42
C LEU A 34 -0.45 7.86 2.11
N HIS A 35 -0.97 9.08 2.20
CA HIS A 35 -1.35 9.85 1.01
C HIS A 35 -0.14 10.20 0.14
N GLU A 36 1.00 10.53 0.76
CA GLU A 36 2.28 10.74 0.09
C GLU A 36 2.71 9.50 -0.70
N GLU A 37 2.77 8.32 -0.07
CA GLU A 37 3.15 7.06 -0.75
C GLU A 37 2.21 6.72 -1.92
N VAL A 38 0.90 6.96 -1.75
CA VAL A 38 -0.08 6.75 -2.84
C VAL A 38 0.17 7.71 -4.01
N GLY A 39 0.60 8.95 -3.71
CA GLY A 39 0.99 9.93 -4.71
C GLY A 39 2.22 9.50 -5.50
N GLU A 40 3.25 9.00 -4.80
CA GLU A 40 4.48 8.50 -5.41
C GLU A 40 4.22 7.23 -6.25
N LEU A 41 3.41 6.28 -5.74
CA LEU A 41 2.92 5.13 -6.50
C LEU A 41 2.17 5.55 -7.77
N THR A 42 1.29 6.55 -7.67
CA THR A 42 0.54 7.07 -8.82
C THR A 42 1.48 7.67 -9.85
N GLN A 43 2.48 8.44 -9.41
CA GLN A 43 3.50 9.00 -10.31
C GLN A 43 4.28 7.89 -11.02
N ALA A 44 4.77 6.88 -10.29
CA ALA A 44 5.50 5.76 -10.86
C ALA A 44 4.63 4.98 -11.86
N HIS A 45 3.36 4.76 -11.54
CA HIS A 45 2.39 4.13 -12.45
C HIS A 45 2.23 4.91 -13.76
N LEU A 46 1.99 6.22 -13.68
CA LEU A 46 1.85 7.07 -14.87
C LEU A 46 3.12 7.12 -15.71
N MET A 47 4.30 7.12 -15.08
CA MET A 47 5.59 7.03 -15.79
C MET A 47 5.73 5.71 -16.53
N ARG A 48 5.31 4.59 -15.90
CA ARG A 48 5.30 3.25 -16.49
C ARG A 48 4.35 3.13 -17.68
N GLN A 49 3.21 3.83 -17.66
CA GLN A 49 2.26 3.91 -18.78
C GLN A 49 2.67 4.92 -19.86
N GLY A 50 3.79 5.63 -19.71
CA GLY A 50 4.20 6.70 -20.64
C GLY A 50 3.32 7.95 -20.58
N GLN A 51 2.53 8.11 -19.51
CA GLN A 51 1.60 9.22 -19.30
C GLN A 51 2.20 10.36 -18.45
N ALA A 52 3.44 10.19 -17.96
CA ALA A 52 4.19 11.20 -17.24
C ALA A 52 5.64 11.28 -17.76
N ARG A 53 6.32 12.40 -17.45
CA ARG A 53 7.73 12.58 -17.84
C ARG A 53 8.59 11.52 -17.17
N GLN A 54 9.36 10.79 -17.98
CA GLN A 54 10.26 9.73 -17.50
C GLN A 54 11.51 10.25 -16.76
N LYS A 55 11.74 11.57 -16.76
CA LYS A 55 12.86 12.23 -16.06
C LYS A 55 14.26 11.64 -16.34
N GLY A 56 14.44 11.04 -17.52
CA GLY A 56 15.70 10.40 -17.91
C GLY A 56 15.92 9.00 -17.33
N LEU A 57 14.92 8.42 -16.65
CA LEU A 57 14.97 7.04 -16.17
C LEU A 57 14.74 6.05 -17.33
N THR A 58 15.40 4.89 -17.25
CA THR A 58 15.14 3.78 -18.17
C THR A 58 13.83 3.09 -17.80
N PRO A 59 13.22 2.32 -18.73
CA PRO A 59 12.04 1.52 -18.43
C PRO A 59 12.24 0.57 -17.23
N GLU A 60 13.42 -0.02 -17.09
CA GLU A 60 13.75 -0.92 -15.99
C GLU A 60 13.82 -0.19 -14.66
N ALA A 61 14.37 1.02 -14.64
CA ALA A 61 14.40 1.87 -13.45
C ALA A 61 12.99 2.32 -13.03
N ILE A 62 12.12 2.61 -14.00
CA ILE A 62 10.71 2.95 -13.72
C ILE A 62 9.95 1.74 -13.16
N ASP A 63 10.17 0.53 -13.69
CA ASP A 63 9.54 -0.68 -13.16
C ASP A 63 10.05 -1.02 -11.75
N ALA A 64 11.34 -0.81 -11.48
CA ALA A 64 11.91 -0.96 -10.15
C ALA A 64 11.29 0.02 -9.15
N ALA A 65 11.24 1.31 -9.49
CA ALA A 65 10.61 2.34 -8.65
C ALA A 65 9.14 1.99 -8.37
N PHE A 66 8.36 1.60 -9.39
CA PHE A 66 6.97 1.19 -9.17
C PHE A 66 6.82 0.04 -8.15
N ARG A 67 7.75 -0.91 -8.09
CA ARG A 67 7.72 -2.00 -7.09
C ARG A 67 8.05 -1.48 -5.68
N GLU A 68 8.99 -0.54 -5.57
CA GLU A 68 9.34 0.12 -4.31
C GLU A 68 8.12 0.87 -3.76
N GLU A 69 7.45 1.67 -4.60
CA GLU A 69 6.25 2.42 -4.19
C GLU A 69 5.07 1.52 -3.77
N VAL A 70 4.92 0.34 -4.39
CA VAL A 70 3.92 -0.65 -3.94
C VAL A 70 4.26 -1.16 -2.54
N ALA A 71 5.55 -1.39 -2.26
CA ALA A 71 6.00 -1.81 -0.95
C ALA A 71 5.82 -0.70 0.09
N ASP A 72 6.06 0.56 -0.27
CA ASP A 72 5.88 1.71 0.63
C ASP A 72 4.42 1.94 0.98
N VAL A 73 3.50 1.88 0.00
CA VAL A 73 2.06 1.97 0.26
C VAL A 73 1.60 0.84 1.19
N LEU A 74 1.99 -0.41 0.93
CA LEU A 74 1.63 -1.52 1.81
C LEU A 74 2.20 -1.34 3.22
N SER A 75 3.47 -0.95 3.31
CA SER A 75 4.16 -0.68 4.58
C SER A 75 3.44 0.38 5.39
N GLN A 76 3.07 1.49 4.76
CA GLN A 76 2.38 2.59 5.44
C GLN A 76 0.94 2.23 5.85
N VAL A 77 0.25 1.35 5.13
CA VAL A 77 -1.03 0.75 5.58
C VAL A 77 -0.84 -0.09 6.84
N LEU A 78 0.22 -0.92 6.89
CA LEU A 78 0.53 -1.74 8.07
C LEU A 78 0.89 -0.86 9.28
N LEU A 79 1.65 0.21 9.07
CA LEU A 79 1.99 1.19 10.11
C LEU A 79 0.74 1.91 10.64
N LEU A 80 -0.15 2.34 9.76
CA LEU A 80 -1.42 2.95 10.14
C LEU A 80 -2.29 1.98 10.97
N ALA A 81 -2.40 0.72 10.53
CA ALA A 81 -3.12 -0.31 11.27
C ALA A 81 -2.49 -0.55 12.65
N HIS A 82 -1.16 -0.65 12.72
CA HIS A 82 -0.43 -0.82 13.98
C HIS A 82 -0.66 0.35 14.94
N HIS A 83 -0.56 1.59 14.45
CA HIS A 83 -0.78 2.81 15.21
C HIS A 83 -2.17 2.86 15.86
N HIS A 84 -3.20 2.46 15.12
CA HIS A 84 -4.58 2.36 15.61
C HIS A 84 -4.92 1.04 16.31
N ARG A 85 -3.93 0.14 16.49
CA ARG A 85 -4.10 -1.19 17.12
C ARG A 85 -5.15 -2.07 16.43
N ILE A 86 -5.18 -2.01 15.10
CA ILE A 86 -6.07 -2.82 14.26
C ILE A 86 -5.38 -4.16 13.97
N ASP A 87 -6.05 -5.26 14.28
CA ASP A 87 -5.68 -6.58 13.74
C ASP A 87 -6.11 -6.63 12.27
N VAL A 88 -5.19 -6.30 11.37
CA VAL A 88 -5.47 -6.20 9.94
C VAL A 88 -5.84 -7.54 9.32
N GLU A 89 -5.29 -8.65 9.82
CA GLU A 89 -5.63 -10.00 9.34
C GLU A 89 -7.08 -10.33 9.68
N GLN A 90 -7.47 -10.10 10.93
CA GLN A 90 -8.85 -10.32 11.36
C GLN A 90 -9.80 -9.36 10.64
N ALA A 91 -9.44 -8.09 10.47
CA ALA A 91 -10.26 -7.12 9.74
C ALA A 91 -10.47 -7.52 8.27
N ILE A 92 -9.45 -8.08 7.61
CA ILE A 92 -9.57 -8.64 6.26
C ILE A 92 -10.45 -9.90 6.29
N ALA A 93 -10.27 -10.78 7.27
CA ALA A 93 -11.06 -12.00 7.42
C ALA A 93 -12.55 -11.68 7.54
N ASP A 94 -12.90 -10.74 8.41
CA ASP A 94 -14.27 -10.33 8.70
C ASP A 94 -14.93 -9.60 7.53
N LYS A 95 -14.16 -8.76 6.81
CA LYS A 95 -14.71 -7.94 5.72
C LYS A 95 -14.75 -8.66 4.38
N TRP A 96 -13.68 -9.35 4.03
CA TRP A 96 -13.47 -9.86 2.67
C TRP A 96 -13.50 -11.38 2.59
N LEU A 97 -12.84 -12.09 3.51
CA LEU A 97 -12.71 -13.55 3.39
C LEU A 97 -14.01 -14.30 3.66
N ILE A 98 -15.02 -13.64 4.24
CA ILE A 98 -16.39 -14.18 4.31
C ILE A 98 -16.97 -14.53 2.92
N TRP A 99 -16.46 -13.92 1.85
CA TRP A 99 -16.92 -14.14 0.47
C TRP A 99 -16.07 -15.14 -0.32
N LYS A 100 -15.02 -15.73 0.29
CA LYS A 100 -14.02 -16.54 -0.44
C LYS A 100 -14.59 -17.78 -1.15
N ASP A 101 -15.68 -18.33 -0.62
CA ASP A 101 -16.34 -19.53 -1.13
C ASP A 101 -17.69 -19.22 -1.80
N VAL A 102 -17.99 -17.94 -2.02
CA VAL A 102 -19.22 -17.51 -2.69
C VAL A 102 -18.96 -17.48 -4.19
N SER A 103 -19.38 -18.55 -4.88
CA SER A 103 -19.39 -18.56 -6.34
C SER A 103 -20.38 -17.51 -6.86
N PRO A 104 -20.00 -16.70 -7.87
CA PRO A 104 -20.96 -15.81 -8.51
C PRO A 104 -22.11 -16.65 -9.08
N ARG A 105 -23.34 -16.22 -8.82
CA ARG A 105 -24.49 -16.91 -9.41
C ARG A 105 -24.50 -16.63 -10.91
N PRO A 106 -25.02 -17.54 -11.74
CA PRO A 106 -25.09 -17.33 -13.18
C PRO A 106 -25.79 -16.03 -13.59
N GLU A 107 -26.72 -15.54 -12.75
CA GLU A 107 -27.41 -14.26 -12.93
C GLU A 107 -26.57 -12.99 -12.64
N ASP A 108 -25.44 -13.10 -11.94
CA ASP A 108 -24.60 -11.96 -11.55
C ASP A 108 -23.59 -11.58 -12.67
N VAL A 109 -23.42 -12.44 -13.69
CA VAL A 109 -22.60 -12.17 -14.87
C VAL A 109 -23.49 -11.52 -15.93
N LEU A 110 -23.55 -10.18 -15.94
CA LEU A 110 -24.14 -9.47 -17.07
C LEU A 110 -23.38 -9.85 -18.35
N PRO A 111 -24.08 -10.18 -19.45
CA PRO A 111 -23.40 -10.39 -20.72
C PRO A 111 -22.65 -9.10 -21.06
N HIS A 112 -21.33 -9.19 -21.19
CA HIS A 112 -20.54 -8.15 -21.82
C HIS A 112 -21.13 -7.95 -23.23
N GLU A 113 -21.86 -6.85 -23.43
CA GLU A 113 -22.23 -6.42 -24.78
C GLU A 113 -20.93 -6.15 -25.55
N ALA A 114 -20.80 -6.87 -26.67
CA ALA A 114 -19.66 -6.85 -27.57
C ALA A 114 -19.61 -5.60 -28.44
#